data_AF-A0A411LCJ9-F1
#
_entry.id   AF-A0A411LCJ9-F1
#
_cell.length_a   1.000
_cell.length_b   1.000
_cell.length_c   1.000
_cell.angle_alpha   90.00
_cell.angle_beta   90.00
_cell.angle_gamma   90.00
#
_symmetry.space_group_name_H-M   'P 1'
#
loop_
_entity.id
_entity.type
_entity.pdbx_description
1 polymer ?
#
loop_
_entity_poly.entity_id
_entity_poly.type
_entity_poly.pdbx_seq_one_letter_code
_entity_poly.pdbx_strand_id
1 'polypeptide(L)'
;AWIVHKLFHFNEDMITCVKLSQKAENQFIGVNCGIMDQFAVGMGQKDHAILLNTNTLAYEYVPVELGNASIVIANTNKRRGLADSAYNERRAQCEKALAILKEEYNIEHLCDLSLDQLIAKESLFEDKLVYRRAYHAVSENERTQRASEVLKSGDIHAFGMLMNKSHQSLRDDYEVTGIELDTLVESAWGQTGTIGARVTGAGFGGCAIAIVENQHVDAFIQNVGTEYAEK
;
A
#
# COMPACT_ATOMS: atom_id res chain seq x y z
N ALA A 1 -14.50 -16.00 -8.93
CA ALA A 1 -14.70 -17.05 -7.90
C ALA A 1 -16.17 -17.23 -7.49
N TRP A 2 -16.86 -16.21 -6.97
CA TRP A 2 -18.23 -16.36 -6.44
C TRP A 2 -19.26 -16.97 -7.42
N ILE A 3 -19.27 -16.52 -8.68
CA ILE A 3 -20.15 -17.08 -9.71
C ILE A 3 -19.86 -18.57 -9.93
N VAL A 4 -18.58 -18.95 -9.96
CA VAL A 4 -18.16 -20.35 -10.15
C VAL A 4 -18.61 -21.21 -8.95
N HIS A 5 -18.43 -20.69 -7.74
CA HIS A 5 -18.93 -21.31 -6.51
C HIS A 5 -20.46 -21.55 -6.56
N LYS A 6 -21.23 -20.53 -6.96
CA LYS A 6 -22.70 -20.61 -7.02
C LYS A 6 -23.24 -21.49 -8.14
N LEU A 7 -22.66 -21.43 -9.33
CA LEU A 7 -23.20 -22.12 -10.50
C LEU A 7 -22.70 -23.56 -10.66
N PHE A 8 -21.49 -23.86 -10.17
CA PHE A 8 -20.84 -25.15 -10.41
C PHE A 8 -20.56 -25.94 -9.12
N HIS A 9 -21.13 -25.53 -7.99
CA HIS A 9 -20.93 -26.16 -6.68
C HIS A 9 -19.44 -26.31 -6.31
N PHE A 10 -18.64 -25.31 -6.69
CA PHE A 10 -17.22 -25.27 -6.41
C PHE A 10 -16.99 -24.95 -4.93
N ASN A 11 -17.01 -25.98 -4.09
CA ASN A 11 -17.01 -25.91 -2.61
C ASN A 11 -15.62 -25.64 -2.00
N GLU A 12 -14.81 -24.81 -2.64
CA GLU A 12 -13.56 -24.34 -2.04
C GLU A 12 -13.83 -23.22 -1.03
N ASP A 13 -12.96 -23.13 -0.01
CA ASP A 13 -12.97 -22.01 0.91
C ASP A 13 -12.61 -20.68 0.20
N MET A 14 -12.90 -19.56 0.84
CA MET A 14 -12.70 -18.24 0.24
C MET A 14 -11.20 -17.92 0.03
N ILE A 15 -10.30 -18.39 0.87
CA ILE A 15 -8.85 -18.18 0.71
C ILE A 15 -8.38 -18.92 -0.54
N THR A 16 -8.86 -20.13 -0.78
CA THR A 16 -8.58 -20.89 -2.00
C THR A 16 -9.11 -20.16 -3.23
N CYS A 17 -10.33 -19.61 -3.16
CA CYS A 17 -10.87 -18.75 -4.22
C CYS A 17 -9.99 -17.51 -4.51
N VAL A 18 -9.48 -16.85 -3.47
CA VAL A 18 -8.57 -15.71 -3.57
C VAL A 18 -7.26 -16.10 -4.27
N LYS A 19 -6.63 -17.21 -3.85
CA LYS A 19 -5.40 -17.72 -4.47
C LYS A 19 -5.59 -18.08 -5.94
N LEU A 20 -6.74 -18.66 -6.30
CA LEU A 20 -7.05 -18.98 -7.69
C LEU A 20 -7.26 -17.73 -8.54
N SER A 21 -7.90 -16.69 -8.00
CA SER A 21 -8.01 -15.39 -8.68
C SER A 21 -6.63 -14.77 -8.92
N GLN A 22 -5.75 -14.78 -7.92
CA GLN A 22 -4.38 -14.30 -8.04
C GLN A 22 -3.60 -15.11 -9.11
N LYS A 23 -3.72 -16.43 -9.08
CA LYS A 23 -3.09 -17.32 -10.06
C LYS A 23 -3.57 -17.03 -11.48
N ALA A 24 -4.86 -16.75 -11.68
CA ALA A 24 -5.40 -16.38 -12.97
C ALA A 24 -4.77 -15.06 -13.48
N GLU A 25 -4.61 -14.06 -12.62
CA GLU A 25 -3.97 -12.80 -13.00
C GLU A 25 -2.49 -12.98 -13.40
N ASN A 26 -1.73 -13.74 -12.60
CA ASN A 26 -0.32 -13.99 -12.88
C ASN A 26 -0.09 -14.89 -14.10
N GLN A 27 -0.84 -15.99 -14.24
CA GLN A 27 -0.54 -17.04 -15.23
C GLN A 27 -1.39 -16.96 -16.50
N PHE A 28 -2.60 -16.42 -16.44
CA PHE A 28 -3.49 -16.33 -17.58
C PHE A 28 -3.48 -14.93 -18.20
N ILE A 29 -3.59 -13.88 -17.37
CA ILE A 29 -3.49 -12.50 -17.85
C ILE A 29 -2.02 -12.09 -18.08
N GLY A 30 -1.10 -12.65 -17.29
CA GLY A 30 0.33 -12.37 -17.40
C GLY A 30 0.79 -11.14 -16.62
N VAL A 31 0.02 -10.71 -15.62
CA VAL A 31 0.33 -9.55 -14.77
C VAL A 31 0.84 -10.04 -13.42
N ASN A 32 2.11 -9.75 -13.13
CA ASN A 32 2.71 -10.09 -11.85
C ASN A 32 2.08 -9.25 -10.73
N CYS A 33 1.43 -9.90 -9.75
CA CYS A 33 0.81 -9.23 -8.61
C CYS A 33 0.92 -10.04 -7.31
N GLY A 34 0.91 -9.32 -6.19
CA GLY A 34 0.72 -9.90 -4.87
C GLY A 34 -0.72 -10.37 -4.65
N ILE A 35 -1.02 -10.88 -3.45
CA ILE A 35 -2.35 -11.42 -3.11
C ILE A 35 -3.33 -10.36 -2.60
N MET A 36 -2.85 -9.14 -2.32
CA MET A 36 -3.58 -8.10 -1.59
C MET A 36 -4.94 -7.77 -2.21
N ASP A 37 -4.99 -7.50 -3.52
CA ASP A 37 -6.20 -7.06 -4.21
C ASP A 37 -7.29 -8.13 -4.17
N GLN A 38 -6.91 -9.38 -4.49
CA GLN A 38 -7.84 -10.49 -4.48
C GLN A 38 -8.29 -10.81 -3.05
N PHE A 39 -7.39 -10.69 -2.06
CA PHE A 39 -7.70 -10.93 -0.65
C PHE A 39 -8.67 -9.87 -0.11
N ALA A 40 -8.43 -8.59 -0.38
CA ALA A 40 -9.31 -7.50 0.04
C ALA A 40 -10.72 -7.64 -0.55
N VAL A 41 -10.83 -8.01 -1.83
CA VAL A 41 -12.14 -8.24 -2.49
C VAL A 41 -12.84 -9.49 -1.94
N GLY A 42 -12.10 -10.59 -1.76
CA GLY A 42 -12.68 -11.86 -1.34
C GLY A 42 -13.06 -11.90 0.14
N MET A 43 -12.26 -11.27 1.00
CA MET A 43 -12.37 -11.35 2.46
C MET A 43 -12.92 -10.07 3.09
N GLY A 44 -13.35 -9.08 2.29
CA GLY A 44 -13.88 -7.81 2.78
C GLY A 44 -15.02 -7.96 3.78
N GLN A 45 -14.97 -7.17 4.85
CA GLN A 45 -16.00 -7.10 5.88
C GLN A 45 -16.45 -5.65 6.05
N LYS A 46 -17.77 -5.44 6.18
CA LYS A 46 -18.35 -4.11 6.39
C LYS A 46 -17.72 -3.43 7.60
N ASP A 47 -17.38 -2.15 7.48
CA ASP A 47 -16.81 -1.28 8.51
C ASP A 47 -15.46 -1.76 9.10
N HIS A 48 -14.74 -2.64 8.38
CA HIS A 48 -13.45 -3.18 8.81
C HIS A 48 -12.40 -3.09 7.70
N ALA A 49 -11.16 -2.84 8.09
CA ALA A 49 -9.96 -3.10 7.32
C ALA A 49 -9.44 -4.51 7.63
N ILE A 50 -8.47 -4.98 6.84
CA ILE A 50 -7.84 -6.28 7.02
C ILE A 50 -6.34 -6.07 7.21
N LEU A 51 -5.80 -6.45 8.37
CA LEU A 51 -4.36 -6.62 8.52
C LEU A 51 -4.01 -8.03 8.06
N LEU A 52 -3.29 -8.14 6.94
CA LEU A 52 -2.92 -9.41 6.31
C LEU A 52 -1.40 -9.60 6.38
N ASN A 53 -0.98 -10.71 6.99
CA ASN A 53 0.38 -11.21 6.80
C ASN A 53 0.44 -11.96 5.46
N THR A 54 1.07 -11.36 4.45
CA THR A 54 1.09 -11.92 3.09
C THR A 54 1.97 -13.14 2.92
N ASN A 55 2.87 -13.43 3.88
CA ASN A 55 3.68 -14.64 3.89
C ASN A 55 2.86 -15.86 4.36
N THR A 56 2.17 -15.71 5.51
CA THR A 56 1.45 -16.83 6.16
C THR A 56 -0.04 -16.89 5.81
N LEU A 57 -0.59 -15.80 5.27
CA LEU A 57 -2.03 -15.55 5.09
C LEU A 57 -2.84 -15.49 6.38
N ALA A 58 -2.18 -15.41 7.54
CA ALA A 58 -2.84 -15.04 8.78
C ALA A 58 -3.35 -13.60 8.65
N TYR A 59 -4.59 -13.36 9.08
CA TYR A 59 -5.22 -12.06 8.97
C TYR A 59 -6.12 -11.78 10.18
N GLU A 60 -6.37 -10.50 10.40
CA GLU A 60 -7.32 -10.01 11.38
C GLU A 60 -8.15 -8.86 10.80
N TYR A 61 -9.39 -8.74 11.27
CA TYR A 61 -10.23 -7.60 10.96
C TYR A 61 -9.96 -6.48 11.96
N VAL A 62 -9.73 -5.28 11.43
CA VAL A 62 -9.49 -4.07 12.21
C VAL A 62 -10.68 -3.13 12.00
N PRO A 63 -11.47 -2.82 13.05
CA PRO A 63 -12.57 -1.87 12.93
C PRO A 63 -12.09 -0.53 12.38
N VAL A 64 -12.86 0.06 11.47
CA VAL A 64 -12.57 1.38 10.89
C VAL A 64 -13.53 2.40 11.48
N GLU A 65 -13.15 2.94 12.64
CA GLU A 65 -13.94 3.93 13.38
C GLU A 65 -13.36 5.34 13.16
N LEU A 66 -13.82 6.03 12.12
CA LEU A 66 -13.29 7.34 11.74
C LEU A 66 -14.00 8.53 12.43
N GLY A 67 -15.02 8.28 13.24
CA GLY A 67 -15.82 9.32 13.87
C GLY A 67 -16.43 10.29 12.85
N ASN A 68 -16.14 11.59 13.01
CA ASN A 68 -16.61 12.65 12.10
C ASN A 68 -15.67 12.86 10.89
N ALA A 69 -15.01 11.81 10.40
CA ALA A 69 -14.16 11.86 9.21
C ALA A 69 -14.53 10.79 8.18
N SER A 70 -14.18 11.05 6.93
CA SER A 70 -14.45 10.22 5.77
C SER A 70 -13.16 9.90 5.02
N ILE A 71 -13.14 8.73 4.37
CA ILE A 71 -12.11 8.38 3.39
C ILE A 71 -12.50 9.01 2.05
N VAL A 72 -11.66 9.91 1.54
CA VAL A 72 -11.78 10.52 0.22
C VAL A 72 -10.78 9.85 -0.72
N ILE A 73 -11.26 9.40 -1.89
CA ILE A 73 -10.41 8.80 -2.93
C ILE A 73 -10.26 9.82 -4.06
N ALA A 74 -9.02 10.25 -4.33
CA ALA A 74 -8.70 11.21 -5.38
C ALA A 74 -7.97 10.49 -6.53
N ASN A 75 -8.60 10.42 -7.71
CA ASN A 75 -8.00 9.80 -8.89
C ASN A 75 -7.24 10.85 -9.72
N THR A 76 -5.96 10.60 -9.96
CA THR A 76 -5.11 11.44 -10.83
C THR A 76 -5.65 11.57 -12.25
N ASN A 77 -6.45 10.60 -12.71
CA ASN A 77 -6.88 10.46 -14.11
C ASN A 77 -5.72 10.40 -15.12
N LYS A 78 -4.48 10.23 -14.64
CA LYS A 78 -3.30 10.02 -15.47
C LYS A 78 -3.51 8.74 -16.27
N ARG A 79 -3.35 8.84 -17.60
CA ARG A 79 -3.38 7.65 -18.46
C ARG A 79 -2.20 6.75 -18.10
N ARG A 80 -2.49 5.49 -17.77
CA ARG A 80 -1.48 4.49 -17.43
C ARG A 80 -0.52 4.29 -18.60
N GLY A 81 0.78 4.42 -18.35
CA GLY A 81 1.84 4.03 -19.26
C GLY A 81 2.92 3.28 -18.48
N LEU A 82 3.43 2.17 -19.03
CA LEU A 82 4.59 1.40 -18.54
C LEU A 82 4.58 0.99 -17.04
N ALA A 83 3.42 0.99 -16.37
CA ALA A 83 3.33 0.64 -14.94
C ALA A 83 3.85 -0.78 -14.66
N ASP A 84 3.60 -1.72 -15.57
CA ASP A 84 4.04 -3.11 -15.41
C ASP A 84 5.57 -3.26 -15.46
N SER A 85 6.28 -2.49 -16.29
CA SER A 85 7.75 -2.57 -16.35
C SER A 85 8.39 -1.97 -15.10
N ALA A 86 7.89 -0.83 -14.62
CA ALA A 86 8.41 -0.19 -13.42
C ALA A 86 8.11 -1.01 -12.16
N TYR A 87 6.94 -1.66 -12.10
CA TYR A 87 6.60 -2.58 -11.01
C TYR A 87 7.57 -3.77 -10.94
N ASN A 88 7.82 -4.43 -12.09
CA ASN A 88 8.76 -5.56 -12.14
C ASN A 88 10.19 -5.14 -11.80
N GLU A 89 10.59 -3.91 -12.14
CA GLU A 89 11.89 -3.36 -11.74
C GLU A 89 12.01 -3.24 -10.21
N ARG A 90 10.98 -2.72 -9.54
CA ARG A 90 10.95 -2.62 -8.06
C ARG A 90 11.05 -3.99 -7.40
N ARG A 91 10.32 -4.96 -7.95
CA ARG A 91 10.39 -6.35 -7.49
C ARG A 91 11.82 -6.90 -7.61
N ALA A 92 12.45 -6.77 -8.78
CA ALA A 92 13.81 -7.24 -9.01
C ALA A 92 14.83 -6.56 -8.07
N GLN A 93 14.66 -5.27 -7.79
CA GLN A 93 15.48 -4.53 -6.83
C GLN A 93 15.34 -5.09 -5.41
N CYS A 94 14.12 -5.38 -4.95
CA CYS A 94 13.89 -6.03 -3.66
C CYS A 94 14.46 -7.45 -3.60
N GLU A 95 14.34 -8.24 -4.67
CA GLU A 95 14.91 -9.59 -4.76
C GLU A 95 16.46 -9.54 -4.69
N LYS A 96 17.09 -8.58 -5.36
CA LYS A 96 18.53 -8.33 -5.26
C LYS A 96 18.95 -7.95 -3.84
N ALA A 97 18.19 -7.07 -3.18
CA ALA A 97 18.47 -6.71 -1.79
C ALA A 97 18.37 -7.90 -0.84
N LEU A 98 17.34 -8.73 -1.02
CA LEU A 98 17.14 -9.95 -0.23
C LEU A 98 18.31 -10.93 -0.42
N ALA A 99 18.81 -11.09 -1.64
CA ALA A 99 19.95 -11.95 -1.91
C ALA A 99 21.21 -11.52 -1.15
N ILE A 100 21.50 -10.21 -1.12
CA ILE A 100 22.63 -9.65 -0.35
C ILE A 100 22.46 -9.93 1.14
N LEU A 101 21.26 -9.68 1.69
CA LEU A 101 21.00 -9.84 3.12
C LEU A 101 20.98 -11.30 3.59
N LYS A 102 20.63 -12.24 2.70
CA LYS A 102 20.66 -13.68 2.96
C LYS A 102 22.06 -14.23 3.22
N GLU A 103 23.12 -13.53 2.79
CA GLU A 103 24.50 -13.90 3.10
C GLU A 103 24.86 -13.67 4.58
N GLU A 104 24.12 -12.78 5.25
CA GLU A 104 24.42 -12.33 6.63
C GLU A 104 23.34 -12.74 7.64
N TYR A 105 22.10 -12.90 7.18
CA TYR A 105 20.96 -13.26 8.01
C TYR A 105 20.22 -14.48 7.46
N ASN A 106 19.76 -15.34 8.36
CA ASN A 106 18.89 -16.46 8.03
C ASN A 106 17.43 -15.99 7.91
N ILE A 107 17.09 -15.37 6.78
CA ILE A 107 15.77 -14.81 6.47
C ILE A 107 15.25 -15.39 5.15
N GLU A 108 13.93 -15.44 4.96
CA GLU A 108 13.32 -15.80 3.68
C GLU A 108 12.77 -14.59 2.92
N HIS A 109 12.39 -13.55 3.64
CA HIS A 109 11.83 -12.31 3.11
C HIS A 109 12.49 -11.10 3.77
N LEU A 110 12.46 -9.95 3.08
CA LEU A 110 12.98 -8.69 3.64
C LEU A 110 12.31 -8.35 4.97
N CYS A 111 11.00 -8.60 5.07
CA CYS A 111 10.18 -8.32 6.25
C CYS A 111 10.49 -9.20 7.47
N ASP A 112 11.36 -10.20 7.35
CA ASP A 112 11.86 -10.97 8.49
C ASP A 112 12.92 -10.18 9.30
N LEU A 113 13.43 -9.09 8.73
CA LEU A 113 14.34 -8.16 9.41
C LEU A 113 13.57 -7.02 10.08
N SER A 114 14.10 -6.58 11.23
CA SER A 114 13.81 -5.24 11.76
C SER A 114 14.55 -4.16 10.98
N LEU A 115 14.04 -2.93 11.04
CA LEU A 115 14.68 -1.78 10.40
C LEU A 115 16.10 -1.54 10.91
N ASP A 116 16.34 -1.71 12.20
CA ASP A 116 17.68 -1.56 12.80
C ASP A 116 18.68 -2.59 12.25
N GLN A 117 18.25 -3.83 12.04
CA GLN A 117 19.10 -4.87 11.43
C GLN A 117 19.46 -4.54 9.99
N LEU A 118 18.55 -3.93 9.23
CA LEU A 118 18.81 -3.47 7.88
C LEU A 118 19.78 -2.28 7.87
N ILE A 119 19.55 -1.27 8.71
CA ILE A 119 20.41 -0.07 8.82
C ILE A 119 21.85 -0.48 9.18
N ALA A 120 22.01 -1.42 10.13
CA ALA A 120 23.32 -1.93 10.52
C ALA A 120 24.12 -2.57 9.38
N LYS A 121 23.45 -2.93 8.27
CA LYS A 121 24.04 -3.57 7.09
C LYS A 121 23.99 -2.69 5.84
N GLU A 122 23.71 -1.40 5.97
CA GLU A 122 23.68 -0.46 4.83
C GLU A 122 24.98 -0.50 4.00
N SER A 123 26.13 -0.71 4.66
CA SER A 123 27.44 -0.76 4.01
C SER A 123 27.62 -1.91 3.03
N LEU A 124 26.79 -2.96 3.08
CA LEU A 124 26.82 -4.07 2.14
C LEU A 124 26.29 -3.70 0.75
N PHE A 125 25.54 -2.60 0.65
CA PHE A 125 24.89 -2.20 -0.58
C PHE A 125 25.77 -1.21 -1.35
N GLU A 126 26.48 -1.72 -2.35
CA GLU A 126 27.18 -0.87 -3.34
C GLU A 126 26.18 0.02 -4.10
N ASP A 127 25.02 -0.56 -4.45
CA ASP A 127 23.92 0.13 -5.11
C ASP A 127 22.95 0.69 -4.06
N LYS A 128 23.04 2.01 -3.84
CA LYS A 128 22.19 2.71 -2.88
C LYS A 128 20.71 2.71 -3.27
N LEU A 129 20.35 2.52 -4.54
CA LEU A 129 18.95 2.41 -4.93
C LEU A 129 18.36 1.08 -4.43
N VAL A 130 19.10 -0.01 -4.54
CA VAL A 130 18.69 -1.33 -4.03
C VAL A 130 18.48 -1.29 -2.51
N TYR A 131 19.38 -0.63 -1.78
CA TYR A 131 19.21 -0.40 -0.34
C TYR A 131 17.91 0.35 -0.03
N ARG A 132 17.63 1.46 -0.73
CA ARG A 132 16.40 2.25 -0.52
C ARG A 132 15.13 1.44 -0.78
N ARG A 133 15.11 0.56 -1.79
CA ARG A 133 13.95 -0.32 -2.03
C ARG A 133 13.73 -1.30 -0.87
N ALA A 134 14.80 -1.84 -0.30
CA ALA A 134 14.71 -2.69 0.89
C ALA A 134 14.28 -1.88 2.13
N TYR A 135 14.81 -0.68 2.29
CA TYR A 135 14.46 0.23 3.39
C TYR A 135 12.97 0.56 3.38
N HIS A 136 12.41 0.88 2.22
CA HIS A 136 10.96 1.03 2.07
C HIS A 136 10.23 -0.25 2.48
N ALA A 137 10.59 -1.41 1.91
CA ALA A 137 9.88 -2.66 2.15
C ALA A 137 9.86 -3.06 3.64
N VAL A 138 10.99 -2.93 4.34
CA VAL A 138 11.11 -3.25 5.77
C VAL A 138 10.36 -2.21 6.62
N SER A 139 10.62 -0.91 6.39
CA SER A 139 10.01 0.14 7.20
C SER A 139 8.50 0.24 6.99
N GLU A 140 7.99 -0.03 5.79
CA GLU A 140 6.56 -0.03 5.49
C GLU A 140 5.84 -1.21 6.16
N ASN A 141 6.49 -2.37 6.26
CA ASN A 141 5.95 -3.51 6.99
C ASN A 141 5.81 -3.21 8.50
N GLU A 142 6.83 -2.61 9.13
CA GLU A 142 6.75 -2.16 10.53
C GLU A 142 5.70 -1.06 10.71
N ARG A 143 5.66 -0.08 9.80
CA ARG A 143 4.68 1.01 9.81
C ARG A 143 3.25 0.50 9.70
N THR A 144 3.02 -0.55 8.92
CA THR A 144 1.71 -1.17 8.75
C THR A 144 1.24 -1.86 10.04
N GLN A 145 2.12 -2.57 10.74
CA GLN A 145 1.81 -3.15 12.04
C GLN A 145 1.44 -2.05 13.05
N ARG A 146 2.24 -0.99 13.11
CA ARG A 146 1.94 0.17 13.97
C ARG A 146 0.65 0.87 13.58
N ALA A 147 0.35 0.98 12.29
CA ALA A 147 -0.89 1.57 11.78
C ALA A 147 -2.13 0.77 12.23
N SER A 148 -2.05 -0.56 12.22
CA SER A 148 -3.12 -1.41 12.77
C SER A 148 -3.34 -1.15 14.27
N GLU A 149 -2.27 -1.06 15.06
CA GLU A 149 -2.36 -0.79 16.49
C GLU A 149 -3.06 0.54 16.80
N VAL A 150 -2.64 1.63 16.13
CA VAL A 150 -3.22 2.97 16.38
C VAL A 150 -4.64 3.09 15.85
N LEU A 151 -4.97 2.39 14.76
CA LEU A 151 -6.33 2.33 14.24
C LEU A 151 -7.26 1.61 15.22
N LYS A 152 -6.83 0.47 15.80
CA LYS A 152 -7.57 -0.25 16.84
C LYS A 152 -7.77 0.58 18.12
N SER A 153 -6.84 1.47 18.45
CA SER A 153 -6.98 2.37 19.60
C SER A 153 -7.83 3.61 19.31
N GLY A 154 -8.33 3.77 18.08
CA GLY A 154 -9.13 4.94 17.68
C GLY A 154 -8.32 6.23 17.48
N ASP A 155 -6.99 6.15 17.44
CA ASP A 155 -6.12 7.33 17.23
C ASP A 155 -5.94 7.59 15.73
N ILE A 156 -6.98 8.17 15.13
CA ILE A 156 -7.04 8.44 13.69
C ILE A 156 -5.99 9.47 13.25
N HIS A 157 -5.56 10.37 14.14
CA HIS A 157 -4.50 11.35 13.83
C HIS A 157 -3.13 10.68 13.78
N ALA A 158 -2.82 9.78 14.70
CA ALA A 158 -1.60 8.96 14.61
C ALA A 158 -1.64 8.06 13.37
N PHE A 159 -2.80 7.51 13.02
CA PHE A 159 -2.97 6.75 11.77
C PHE A 159 -2.69 7.62 10.53
N GLY A 160 -3.25 8.83 10.47
CA GLY A 160 -3.00 9.79 9.39
C GLY A 160 -1.52 10.19 9.26
N MET A 161 -0.83 10.38 10.37
CA MET A 161 0.62 10.61 10.39
C MET A 161 1.41 9.44 9.80
N LEU A 162 0.98 8.20 10.04
CA LEU A 162 1.60 7.00 9.44
C LEU A 162 1.29 6.89 7.94
N MET A 163 0.09 7.29 7.50
CA MET A 163 -0.23 7.42 6.08
C MET A 163 0.74 8.38 5.38
N ASN A 164 0.95 9.56 5.95
CA ASN A 164 1.85 10.58 5.39
C ASN A 164 3.28 10.06 5.28
N LYS A 165 3.79 9.40 6.34
CA LYS A 165 5.13 8.78 6.35
C LYS A 165 5.27 7.67 5.30
N SER A 166 4.20 6.91 5.08
CA SER A 166 4.19 5.93 4.00
C SER A 166 4.29 6.59 2.63
N HIS A 167 3.54 7.66 2.36
CA HIS A 167 3.66 8.37 1.09
C HIS A 167 5.08 8.91 0.87
N GLN A 168 5.68 9.51 1.90
CA GLN A 168 7.07 9.96 1.85
C GLN A 168 8.02 8.81 1.51
N SER A 169 7.86 7.64 2.14
CA SER A 169 8.69 6.48 1.81
C SER A 169 8.44 5.96 0.39
N LEU A 170 7.20 6.00 -0.11
CA LEU A 170 6.88 5.60 -1.49
C LEU A 170 7.41 6.57 -2.54
N ARG A 171 7.45 7.86 -2.23
CA ARG A 171 8.01 8.91 -3.09
C ARG A 171 9.52 8.86 -3.08
N ASP A 172 10.10 8.84 -1.89
CA ASP A 172 11.53 9.04 -1.71
C ASP A 172 12.25 7.69 -1.82
N ASP A 173 11.93 6.69 -1.00
CA ASP A 173 12.69 5.43 -0.95
C ASP A 173 12.25 4.39 -1.98
N TYR A 174 10.97 4.38 -2.36
CA TYR A 174 10.44 3.44 -3.35
C TYR A 174 10.27 4.05 -4.74
N GLU A 175 10.19 5.38 -4.86
CA GLU A 175 10.07 6.10 -6.13
C GLU A 175 8.95 5.55 -7.04
N VAL A 176 7.72 5.47 -6.53
CA VAL A 176 6.54 4.97 -7.25
C VAL A 176 5.38 5.96 -7.33
N THR A 177 5.53 7.20 -6.86
CA THR A 177 4.42 8.17 -6.87
C THR A 177 4.38 8.97 -8.16
N GLY A 178 5.35 9.87 -8.36
CA GLY A 178 5.40 10.82 -9.46
C GLY A 178 4.56 12.07 -9.21
N ILE A 179 4.78 13.09 -10.03
CA ILE A 179 4.24 14.45 -9.84
C ILE A 179 2.72 14.47 -9.64
N GLU A 180 1.98 13.62 -10.33
CA GLU A 180 0.52 13.61 -10.25
C GLU A 180 0.04 13.15 -8.86
N LEU A 181 0.59 12.05 -8.35
CA LEU A 181 0.24 11.54 -7.03
C LEU A 181 0.79 12.42 -5.92
N ASP A 182 2.03 12.90 -6.06
CA ASP A 182 2.66 13.80 -5.10
C ASP A 182 1.85 15.08 -4.97
N THR A 183 1.36 15.64 -6.08
CA THR A 183 0.52 16.85 -6.06
C THR A 183 -0.79 16.63 -5.35
N LEU A 184 -1.52 15.54 -5.63
CA LEU A 184 -2.76 15.25 -4.91
C LEU A 184 -2.53 15.13 -3.39
N VAL A 185 -1.46 14.46 -2.98
CA VAL A 185 -1.18 14.20 -1.56
C VAL A 185 -0.65 15.45 -0.86
N GLU A 186 0.27 16.18 -1.46
CA GLU A 186 0.81 17.43 -0.90
C GLU A 186 -0.27 18.51 -0.81
N SER A 187 -1.12 18.65 -1.83
CA SER A 187 -2.30 19.53 -1.78
C SER A 187 -3.27 19.13 -0.68
N ALA A 188 -3.50 17.82 -0.51
CA ALA A 188 -4.36 17.30 0.55
C ALA A 188 -3.82 17.66 1.94
N TRP A 189 -2.51 17.53 2.18
CA TRP A 189 -1.88 17.89 3.46
C TRP A 189 -2.02 19.37 3.83
N GLY A 190 -2.15 20.26 2.83
CA GLY A 190 -2.38 21.68 3.03
C GLY A 190 -3.80 22.05 3.44
N GLN A 191 -4.78 21.14 3.29
CA GLN A 191 -6.18 21.46 3.56
C GLN A 191 -6.54 21.32 5.03
N THR A 192 -7.36 22.27 5.51
CA THR A 192 -7.99 22.19 6.82
C THR A 192 -8.85 20.93 6.93
N GLY A 193 -8.74 20.22 8.06
CA GLY A 193 -9.50 19.00 8.32
C GLY A 193 -8.89 17.73 7.71
N THR A 194 -7.76 17.81 6.98
CA THR A 194 -7.04 16.61 6.54
C THR A 194 -6.31 15.97 7.71
N ILE A 195 -6.65 14.71 8.00
CA ILE A 195 -6.00 13.88 9.03
C ILE A 195 -4.73 13.23 8.47
N GLY A 196 -4.78 12.77 7.22
CA GLY A 196 -3.63 12.20 6.52
C GLY A 196 -3.98 11.79 5.10
N ALA A 197 -2.99 11.74 4.22
CA ALA A 197 -3.15 11.38 2.83
C ALA A 197 -1.93 10.61 2.30
N ARG A 198 -2.17 9.66 1.39
CA ARG A 198 -1.13 8.91 0.69
C ARG A 198 -1.60 8.36 -0.64
N VAL A 199 -0.66 7.96 -1.49
CA VAL A 199 -0.94 7.08 -2.65
C VAL A 199 -1.52 5.74 -2.19
N THR A 200 -2.45 5.17 -2.96
CA THR A 200 -2.91 3.78 -2.80
C THR A 200 -2.70 2.97 -4.08
N GLY A 201 -2.53 1.65 -3.93
CA GLY A 201 -2.22 0.75 -5.04
C GLY A 201 -0.77 0.80 -5.50
N ALA A 202 -0.52 0.43 -6.75
CA ALA A 202 0.82 0.25 -7.31
C ALA A 202 1.62 1.54 -7.50
N GLY A 203 0.96 2.70 -7.51
CA GLY A 203 1.57 3.97 -7.89
C GLY A 203 1.65 4.19 -9.41
N PHE A 204 2.54 5.08 -9.82
CA PHE A 204 2.76 5.51 -11.21
C PHE A 204 1.51 6.14 -11.86
N GLY A 205 0.68 6.78 -11.03
CA GLY A 205 -0.66 7.25 -11.35
C GLY A 205 -1.71 6.55 -10.48
N GLY A 206 -2.96 6.52 -10.93
CA GLY A 206 -4.05 5.94 -10.15
C GLY A 206 -4.55 6.90 -9.08
N CYS A 207 -4.73 6.41 -7.85
CA CYS A 207 -5.42 7.16 -6.81
C CYS A 207 -4.53 7.47 -5.60
N ALA A 208 -4.81 8.62 -4.99
CA ALA A 208 -4.50 8.90 -3.60
C ALA A 208 -5.73 8.65 -2.73
N ILE A 209 -5.50 8.38 -1.45
CA ILE A 209 -6.52 8.32 -0.39
C ILE A 209 -6.20 9.38 0.65
N ALA A 210 -7.22 10.04 1.16
CA ALA A 210 -7.14 10.97 2.27
C ALA A 210 -8.20 10.65 3.32
N ILE A 211 -7.90 10.88 4.59
CA ILE A 211 -8.88 10.94 5.66
C ILE A 211 -9.14 12.42 5.95
N VAL A 212 -10.39 12.85 5.82
CA VAL A 212 -10.79 14.25 5.93
C VAL A 212 -12.00 14.36 6.84
N GLU A 213 -11.97 15.31 7.77
CA GLU A 213 -13.12 15.64 8.59
C GLU A 213 -14.34 16.00 7.72
N ASN A 214 -15.51 15.43 8.04
CA ASN A 214 -16.72 15.47 7.21
C ASN A 214 -17.13 16.90 6.83
N GLN A 215 -16.98 17.85 7.76
CA GLN A 215 -17.32 19.26 7.55
C GLN A 215 -16.40 19.99 6.54
N HIS A 216 -15.26 19.40 6.21
CA HIS A 216 -14.26 19.97 5.30
C HIS A 216 -14.17 19.23 3.95
N VAL A 217 -14.91 18.14 3.76
CA VAL A 217 -14.83 17.31 2.54
C VAL A 217 -15.13 18.09 1.26
N ASP A 218 -16.19 18.92 1.24
CA ASP A 218 -16.55 19.67 0.03
C ASP A 218 -15.46 20.69 -0.34
N ALA A 219 -14.95 21.43 0.65
CA ALA A 219 -13.86 22.39 0.45
C ALA A 219 -12.56 21.68 0.02
N PHE A 220 -12.26 20.52 0.63
CA PHE A 220 -11.14 19.69 0.26
C PHE A 220 -11.21 19.28 -1.22
N ILE A 221 -12.35 18.76 -1.69
CA ILE A 221 -12.52 18.32 -3.08
C ILE A 221 -12.28 19.49 -4.04
N GLN A 222 -12.86 20.66 -3.74
CA GLN A 222 -12.69 21.85 -4.57
C GLN A 222 -11.23 22.30 -4.64
N ASN A 223 -10.59 22.50 -3.48
CA ASN A 223 -9.25 23.08 -3.40
C ASN A 223 -8.19 22.13 -3.98
N VAL A 224 -8.21 20.85 -3.58
CA VAL A 224 -7.26 19.85 -4.10
C VAL A 224 -7.45 19.66 -5.61
N GLY A 225 -8.69 19.67 -6.09
CA GLY A 225 -8.99 19.60 -7.52
C GLY A 225 -8.44 20.79 -8.31
N THR A 226 -8.56 22.01 -7.76
CA THR A 226 -7.99 23.22 -8.37
C THR A 226 -6.46 23.18 -8.38
N GLU A 227 -5.82 22.92 -7.23
CA GLU A 227 -4.36 22.85 -7.13
C GLU A 227 -3.76 21.77 -8.05
N TYR A 228 -4.45 20.63 -8.18
CA TYR A 228 -4.04 19.56 -9.10
C TYR A 228 -4.15 19.97 -10.57
N ALA A 229 -5.20 20.71 -10.94
CA ALA A 229 -5.41 21.15 -12.32
C ALA A 229 -4.44 22.26 -12.77
N GLU A 230 -3.81 22.96 -11.82
CA GLU A 230 -2.84 24.03 -12.09
C GLU A 230 -1.41 23.52 -12.33
N LYS A 231 -1.11 22.26 -11.97
CA LYS A 231 0.19 21.61 -12.23
C LYS A 231 0.17 20.74 -13.48
#